data_AF-A0A1I6JQ50-F1
#
_entry.id   AF-A0A1I6JQ50-F1
#
_cell.length_a   1.000
_cell.length_b   1.000
_cell.length_c   1.000
_cell.angle_alpha   90.00
_cell.angle_beta   90.00
_cell.angle_gamma   90.00
#
_symmetry.space_group_name_H-M   'P 1'
#
loop_
_entity.id
_entity.type
_entity.pdbx_description
1 polymer ?
#
loop_
_entity_poly.entity_id
_entity_poly.type
_entity_poly.pdbx_seq_one_letter_code
_entity_poly.pdbx_strand_id
1 'polypeptide(L)'
;MKLIENNQLGILGQPIRDTIRFTKLSESDKEKKCQRIMAKVKSGKRLTSNELAFLQQYYPELYIQAKKYMAEKEAFESRLKQARTKEEVNNLITYELQKCSQSAADPESKMNSVLESAKEFKQTEQYKKLPTQMKKRSNR
;
A
#
# COMPACT_ATOMS: atom_id res chain seq x y z
N MET A 1 -22.36 -31.93 -24.57
CA MET A 1 -22.34 -31.63 -23.13
C MET A 1 -21.14 -30.74 -22.82
N LYS A 2 -21.42 -29.60 -22.20
CA LYS A 2 -20.56 -28.66 -21.44
C LYS A 2 -19.27 -29.28 -20.86
N LEU A 3 -18.11 -28.63 -20.99
CA LEU A 3 -17.43 -27.90 -19.90
C LEU A 3 -16.10 -27.21 -20.33
N ILE A 4 -16.17 -25.88 -20.45
CA ILE A 4 -15.27 -24.84 -19.91
C ILE A 4 -13.80 -24.76 -20.41
N GLU A 5 -13.54 -23.63 -21.08
CA GLU A 5 -12.35 -22.77 -20.99
C GLU A 5 -11.44 -22.99 -19.77
N ASN A 6 -10.13 -22.85 -19.99
CA ASN A 6 -9.31 -21.82 -19.33
C ASN A 6 -7.83 -22.12 -19.60
N ASN A 7 -7.33 -21.53 -20.70
CA ASN A 7 -5.91 -21.35 -20.94
C ASN A 7 -5.37 -20.32 -19.93
N GLN A 8 -4.90 -20.79 -18.78
CA GLN A 8 -4.26 -19.96 -17.75
C GLN A 8 -2.86 -20.44 -17.38
N LEU A 9 -2.15 -21.12 -18.29
CA LEU A 9 -0.73 -21.47 -18.08
C LEU A 9 0.15 -20.30 -18.53
N GLY A 10 0.06 -19.19 -17.80
CA GLY A 10 0.81 -17.96 -18.04
C GLY A 10 1.50 -17.39 -16.81
N ILE A 11 1.64 -18.15 -15.72
CA ILE A 11 2.35 -17.69 -14.52
C ILE A 11 3.13 -18.86 -13.93
N LEU A 12 4.39 -18.60 -13.52
CA LEU A 12 5.34 -19.44 -12.76
C LEU A 12 6.60 -19.87 -13.52
N GLY A 13 7.18 -18.95 -14.29
CA GLY A 13 8.64 -18.83 -14.35
C GLY A 13 9.08 -17.73 -13.37
N GLN A 14 9.99 -18.06 -12.43
CA GLN A 14 10.62 -17.27 -11.35
C GLN A 14 10.01 -17.39 -9.93
N PRO A 15 10.82 -17.66 -8.88
CA PRO A 15 11.87 -18.67 -8.78
C PRO A 15 11.65 -19.60 -7.55
N ILE A 16 11.90 -20.89 -7.74
CA ILE A 16 11.92 -21.94 -6.67
C ILE A 16 12.94 -21.61 -5.54
N ARG A 17 13.78 -20.59 -5.73
CA ARG A 17 14.87 -20.18 -4.82
C ARG A 17 14.37 -19.60 -3.48
N ASP A 18 13.26 -18.88 -3.47
CA ASP A 18 12.72 -18.28 -2.22
C ASP A 18 11.87 -19.28 -1.42
N THR A 19 11.26 -20.26 -2.09
CA THR A 19 10.52 -21.35 -1.44
C THR A 19 11.40 -22.13 -0.46
N ILE A 20 12.67 -22.40 -0.83
CA ILE A 20 13.63 -23.12 0.02
C ILE A 20 13.97 -22.30 1.28
N ARG A 21 13.97 -20.96 1.20
CA ARG A 21 14.45 -20.07 2.28
C ARG A 21 13.55 -20.05 3.51
N PHE A 22 12.29 -20.43 3.37
CA PHE A 22 11.33 -20.33 4.47
C PHE A 22 11.07 -21.66 5.18
N THR A 23 11.34 -22.80 4.55
CA THR A 23 11.00 -24.16 5.02
C THR A 23 11.55 -24.56 6.40
N LYS A 24 12.55 -23.84 6.93
CA LYS A 24 13.18 -24.11 8.23
C LYS A 24 12.64 -23.28 9.40
N LEU A 25 11.62 -22.43 9.22
CA LEU A 25 11.06 -21.63 10.31
C LEU A 25 10.12 -22.46 11.20
N SER A 26 10.30 -22.38 12.53
CA SER A 26 9.32 -22.95 13.47
C SER A 26 8.01 -22.16 13.42
N GLU A 27 6.92 -22.73 13.93
CA GLU A 27 5.63 -22.03 14.00
C GLU A 27 5.73 -20.73 14.80
N SER A 28 6.45 -20.74 15.93
CA SER A 28 6.69 -19.54 16.75
C SER A 28 7.44 -18.45 15.97
N ASP A 29 8.42 -18.82 15.15
CA ASP A 29 9.15 -17.85 14.33
C ASP A 29 8.29 -17.29 13.20
N LYS A 30 7.39 -18.12 12.63
CA LYS A 30 6.42 -17.67 11.64
C LYS A 30 5.46 -16.65 12.23
N GLU A 31 4.94 -16.91 13.43
CA GLU A 31 4.04 -16.01 14.14
C GLU A 31 4.72 -14.68 14.49
N LYS A 32 5.93 -14.72 15.06
CA LYS A 32 6.71 -13.49 15.35
C LYS A 32 6.94 -12.66 14.10
N LYS A 33 7.27 -13.31 12.98
CA LYS A 33 7.48 -12.63 11.70
C LYS A 33 6.17 -12.08 11.14
N CYS A 34 5.07 -12.82 11.24
CA CYS A 34 3.73 -12.35 10.86
C CYS A 34 3.32 -11.13 11.67
N GLN A 35 3.48 -11.15 12.99
CA GLN A 35 3.18 -10.01 13.87
C GLN A 35 4.00 -8.77 13.51
N ARG A 36 5.30 -8.92 13.19
CA ARG A 36 6.15 -7.82 12.71
C ARG A 36 5.64 -7.23 11.39
N ILE A 37 5.26 -8.09 10.46
CA ILE A 37 4.70 -7.70 9.16
C ILE A 37 3.38 -6.94 9.37
N MET A 38 2.49 -7.46 10.21
CA MET A 38 1.21 -6.82 10.53
C MET A 38 1.42 -5.48 11.24
N ALA A 39 2.30 -5.40 12.23
CA ALA A 39 2.64 -4.14 12.89
C ALA A 39 3.18 -3.09 11.90
N LYS A 40 3.95 -3.52 10.90
CA LYS A 40 4.45 -2.66 9.83
C LYS A 40 3.33 -2.15 8.92
N VAL A 41 2.38 -3.01 8.54
CA VAL A 41 1.16 -2.62 7.81
C VAL A 41 0.34 -1.63 8.64
N LYS A 42 0.13 -1.90 9.94
CA LYS A 42 -0.59 -1.01 10.86
C LYS A 42 0.07 0.36 11.01
N SER A 43 1.39 0.40 10.96
CA SER A 43 2.16 1.64 10.98
C SER A 43 2.11 2.43 9.67
N GLY A 44 1.43 1.93 8.63
CA GLY A 44 1.36 2.61 7.33
C GLY A 44 2.56 2.39 6.40
N LYS A 45 3.49 1.51 6.77
CA LYS A 45 4.74 1.31 6.05
C LYS A 45 4.59 0.27 4.93
N ARG A 46 5.37 0.46 3.85
CA ARG A 46 5.42 -0.48 2.74
C ARG A 46 6.03 -1.81 3.16
N LEU A 47 5.40 -2.91 2.75
CA LEU A 47 5.97 -4.25 2.84
C LEU A 47 7.05 -4.44 1.77
N THR A 48 8.11 -5.12 2.15
CA THR A 48 9.18 -5.53 1.25
C THR A 48 8.80 -6.81 0.49
N SER A 49 9.44 -7.08 -0.64
CA SER A 49 9.21 -8.30 -1.43
C SER A 49 9.37 -9.58 -0.60
N ASN A 50 10.31 -9.61 0.35
CA ASN A 50 10.54 -10.74 1.25
C ASN A 50 9.39 -10.95 2.25
N GLU A 51 8.79 -9.86 2.74
CA GLU A 51 7.63 -9.92 3.65
C GLU A 51 6.38 -10.38 2.92
N LEU A 52 6.19 -9.92 1.67
CA LEU A 52 5.11 -10.38 0.80
C LEU A 52 5.26 -11.87 0.44
N ALA A 53 6.45 -12.31 0.03
CA ALA A 53 6.70 -13.71 -0.28
C ALA A 53 6.45 -14.62 0.95
N PHE A 54 6.82 -14.14 2.15
CA PHE A 54 6.52 -14.84 3.39
C PHE A 54 5.02 -14.98 3.65
N LEU A 55 4.24 -13.89 3.49
CA LEU A 55 2.78 -13.97 3.61
C LEU A 55 2.18 -14.88 2.54
N GLN A 56 2.66 -14.82 1.30
CA GLN A 56 2.16 -15.66 0.22
C GLN A 56 2.35 -17.16 0.50
N GLN A 57 3.49 -17.51 1.12
CA GLN A 57 3.85 -18.90 1.43
C GLN A 57 3.08 -19.47 2.63
N TYR A 58 2.83 -18.66 3.67
CA TYR A 58 2.29 -19.15 4.95
C TYR A 58 0.89 -18.64 5.30
N TYR A 59 0.53 -17.45 4.86
CA TYR A 59 -0.71 -16.76 5.19
C TYR A 59 -1.33 -16.13 3.93
N PRO A 60 -1.82 -16.95 2.98
CA PRO A 60 -2.27 -16.47 1.68
C PRO A 60 -3.44 -15.46 1.79
N GLU A 61 -4.31 -15.61 2.79
CA GLU A 61 -5.39 -14.64 3.05
C GLU A 61 -4.85 -13.26 3.42
N LEU A 62 -3.84 -13.22 4.30
CA LEU A 62 -3.16 -12.00 4.70
C LEU A 62 -2.37 -11.38 3.54
N TYR A 63 -1.80 -12.20 2.66
CA TYR A 63 -1.15 -11.71 1.44
C TYR A 63 -2.11 -10.94 0.54
N ILE A 64 -3.33 -11.46 0.32
CA ILE A 64 -4.34 -10.78 -0.50
C ILE A 64 -4.71 -9.42 0.12
N GLN A 65 -4.91 -9.39 1.45
CA GLN A 65 -5.21 -8.14 2.15
C GLN A 65 -4.05 -7.14 2.06
N ALA A 66 -2.81 -7.59 2.29
CA ALA A 66 -1.61 -6.79 2.17
C ALA A 66 -1.43 -6.22 0.74
N LYS A 67 -1.69 -7.03 -0.30
CA LYS A 67 -1.65 -6.59 -1.70
C LYS A 67 -2.68 -5.51 -1.99
N LYS A 68 -3.93 -5.67 -1.52
CA LYS A 68 -4.97 -4.64 -1.65
C LYS A 68 -4.52 -3.32 -1.01
N TYR A 69 -4.03 -3.39 0.22
CA TYR A 69 -3.53 -2.22 0.95
C TYR A 69 -2.37 -1.52 0.23
N MET A 70 -1.43 -2.29 -0.34
CA MET A 70 -0.34 -1.72 -1.14
C MET A 70 -0.84 -1.03 -2.41
N ALA A 71 -1.82 -1.63 -3.10
CA ALA A 71 -2.43 -1.01 -4.28
C ALA A 71 -3.17 0.28 -3.92
N GLU A 72 -3.90 0.30 -2.81
CA GLU A 72 -4.56 1.50 -2.29
C GLU A 72 -3.54 2.60 -1.95
N LYS A 73 -2.44 2.25 -1.27
CA LYS A 73 -1.35 3.19 -0.97
C LYS A 73 -0.70 3.74 -2.24
N GLU A 74 -0.41 2.88 -3.23
CA GLU A 74 0.18 3.31 -4.49
C GLU A 74 -0.75 4.22 -5.29
N ALA A 75 -2.05 3.92 -5.32
CA ALA A 75 -3.06 4.79 -5.92
C ALA A 75 -3.10 6.16 -5.23
N PHE A 76 -3.04 6.20 -3.89
CA PHE A 76 -2.98 7.44 -3.13
C PHE A 76 -1.72 8.25 -3.43
N GLU A 77 -0.54 7.62 -3.41
CA GLU A 77 0.73 8.27 -3.76
C GLU A 77 0.73 8.80 -5.21
N SER A 78 0.13 8.06 -6.15
CA SER A 78 -0.03 8.51 -7.52
C SER A 78 -0.90 9.77 -7.59
N ARG A 79 -2.00 9.83 -6.82
CA ARG A 79 -2.84 11.03 -6.72
C ARG A 79 -2.07 12.22 -6.13
N LEU A 80 -1.27 11.99 -5.09
CA LEU A 80 -0.40 13.02 -4.51
C LEU A 80 0.57 13.59 -5.56
N LYS A 81 1.19 12.72 -6.38
CA LYS A 81 2.08 13.14 -7.47
C LYS A 81 1.37 13.87 -8.61
N GLN A 82 0.07 13.67 -8.79
CA GLN A 82 -0.70 14.37 -9.82
C GLN A 82 -1.22 15.73 -9.33
N ALA A 83 -1.22 15.97 -8.01
CA ALA A 83 -1.69 17.21 -7.42
C ALA A 83 -0.87 18.40 -7.92
N ARG A 84 -1.56 19.48 -8.30
CA ARG A 84 -0.94 20.67 -8.90
C ARG A 84 -0.67 21.78 -7.91
N THR A 85 -1.27 21.73 -6.73
CA THR A 85 -1.11 22.72 -5.67
C THR A 85 -0.98 22.06 -4.31
N LYS A 86 -0.42 22.80 -3.34
CA LYS A 86 -0.36 22.35 -1.94
C LYS A 86 -1.76 22.20 -1.34
N GLU A 87 -2.73 23.02 -1.75
CA GLU A 87 -4.13 22.87 -1.36
C GLU A 87 -4.73 21.56 -1.86
N GLU A 88 -4.52 21.19 -3.14
CA GLU A 88 -5.01 19.91 -3.66
C GLU A 88 -4.42 18.72 -2.90
N VAL A 89 -3.13 18.79 -2.55
CA VAL A 89 -2.51 17.77 -1.69
C VAL A 89 -3.21 17.67 -0.35
N ASN A 90 -3.48 18.79 0.34
CA ASN A 90 -4.18 18.75 1.62
C ASN A 90 -5.64 18.27 1.49
N ASN A 91 -6.34 18.64 0.42
CA ASN A 91 -7.69 18.15 0.15
C ASN A 91 -7.71 16.64 -0.06
N LEU A 92 -6.76 16.09 -0.83
CA LEU A 92 -6.62 14.65 -1.02
C LEU A 92 -6.33 13.92 0.29
N ILE A 93 -5.46 14.48 1.14
CA ILE A 93 -5.15 13.91 2.46
C ILE A 93 -6.41 13.88 3.33
N THR A 94 -7.13 15.01 3.45
CA THR A 94 -8.35 15.11 4.25
C THR A 94 -9.43 14.15 3.74
N TYR A 95 -9.61 14.06 2.42
CA TYR A 95 -10.58 13.15 1.80
C TYR A 95 -10.28 11.68 2.13
N GLU A 96 -9.02 11.23 1.97
CA GLU A 96 -8.66 9.86 2.31
C GLU A 96 -8.73 9.59 3.81
N LEU A 97 -8.37 10.56 4.67
CA LEU A 97 -8.55 10.43 6.13
C LEU A 97 -10.02 10.26 6.52
N GLN A 98 -10.92 11.06 5.93
CA GLN A 98 -12.36 10.94 6.16
C GLN A 98 -12.88 9.57 5.72
N LYS A 99 -12.46 9.10 4.53
CA LYS A 99 -12.80 7.77 4.02
C LYS A 99 -12.27 6.65 4.94
N CYS A 100 -11.07 6.80 5.48
CA CYS A 100 -10.50 5.85 6.44
C CYS A 100 -11.28 5.83 7.75
N SER A 101 -11.67 7.00 8.26
CA SER A 101 -12.47 7.14 9.48
C SER A 101 -13.87 6.52 9.35
N GLN A 102 -14.42 6.44 8.14
CA GLN A 102 -15.70 5.77 7.87
C GLN A 102 -15.55 4.25 7.68
N SER A 103 -14.32 3.72 7.63
CA SER A 103 -14.09 2.30 7.43
C SER A 103 -14.25 1.53 8.74
N ALA A 104 -15.15 0.54 8.77
CA ALA A 104 -15.32 -0.35 9.92
C ALA A 104 -14.11 -1.25 10.22
N ALA A 105 -13.21 -1.42 9.24
CA ALA A 105 -12.03 -2.26 9.36
C ALA A 105 -10.78 -1.40 9.67
N ASP A 106 -10.33 -1.47 10.92
CA ASP A 106 -9.11 -0.83 11.49
C ASP A 106 -8.83 0.58 10.93
N PRO A 107 -9.66 1.59 11.31
CA PRO A 107 -9.55 2.95 10.78
C PRO A 107 -8.19 3.57 11.10
N GLU A 108 -7.64 3.27 12.27
CA GLU A 108 -6.39 3.83 12.77
C GLU A 108 -5.19 3.45 11.88
N SER A 109 -5.06 2.17 11.50
CA SER A 109 -3.99 1.71 10.61
C SER A 109 -4.07 2.33 9.21
N LYS A 110 -5.29 2.54 8.71
CA LYS A 110 -5.50 3.17 7.40
C LYS A 110 -5.14 4.65 7.45
N MET A 111 -5.56 5.36 8.51
CA MET A 111 -5.19 6.75 8.73
C MET A 111 -3.67 6.91 8.86
N ASN A 112 -3.00 6.05 9.63
CA ASN A 112 -1.54 6.05 9.75
C ASN A 112 -0.84 5.87 8.40
N SER A 113 -1.38 5.03 7.50
CA SER A 113 -0.88 4.91 6.12
C SER A 113 -0.94 6.20 5.34
N VAL A 114 -2.11 6.85 5.38
CA VAL A 114 -2.36 8.09 4.65
C VAL A 114 -1.42 9.18 5.18
N LEU A 115 -1.29 9.29 6.50
CA LEU A 115 -0.40 10.24 7.16
C LEU A 115 1.07 10.01 6.83
N GLU A 116 1.56 8.76 6.89
CA GLU A 116 2.95 8.44 6.57
C GLU A 116 3.23 8.73 5.08
N SER A 117 2.36 8.28 4.17
CA SER A 117 2.53 8.54 2.73
C SER A 117 2.49 10.03 2.40
N ALA A 118 1.60 10.78 3.05
CA ALA A 118 1.52 12.22 2.92
C ALA A 118 2.77 12.93 3.46
N LYS A 119 3.29 12.47 4.60
CA LYS A 119 4.53 12.98 5.20
C LYS A 119 5.74 12.70 4.31
N GLU A 120 5.85 11.49 3.76
CA GLU A 120 6.88 11.12 2.78
C GLU A 120 6.79 12.03 1.54
N PHE A 121 5.59 12.23 0.99
CA PHE A 121 5.39 13.11 -0.17
C PHE A 121 5.71 14.59 0.13
N LYS A 122 5.30 15.11 1.29
CA LYS A 122 5.57 16.50 1.70
C LYS A 122 7.06 16.81 1.83
N GLN A 123 7.91 15.80 2.03
CA GLN A 123 9.37 15.95 2.05
C GLN A 123 10.01 15.96 0.66
N THR A 124 9.28 15.54 -0.39
CA THR A 124 9.81 15.47 -1.74
C THR A 124 10.06 16.86 -2.36
N GLU A 125 11.04 16.92 -3.25
CA GLU A 125 11.30 18.07 -4.14
C GLU A 125 10.04 18.50 -4.90
N GLN A 126 9.23 17.54 -5.34
CA GLN A 126 8.02 17.80 -6.10
C GLN A 126 7.03 18.63 -5.28
N TYR A 127 6.74 18.24 -4.04
CA TYR A 127 5.84 19.00 -3.17
C TYR A 127 6.36 20.42 -2.88
N LYS A 128 7.68 20.58 -2.69
CA LYS A 128 8.30 21.89 -2.46
C LYS A 128 8.09 22.85 -3.63
N LYS A 129 8.10 22.32 -4.86
CA LYS A 129 7.88 23.07 -6.11
C LYS A 129 6.41 23.39 -6.38
N LEU A 130 5.46 22.77 -5.67
CA LEU A 130 4.04 23.06 -5.87
C LEU A 130 3.70 24.49 -5.42
N PRO A 131 2.95 25.26 -6.23
CA PRO A 131 2.38 26.51 -5.77
C PRO A 131 1.40 26.28 -4.63
N THR A 132 1.27 27.26 -3.72
CA THR A 132 0.35 27.18 -2.59
C THR A 132 -1.10 27.07 -3.07
N GLN A 133 -1.48 27.92 -4.02
CA GLN A 133 -2.81 27.96 -4.65
C GLN A 133 -2.64 28.22 -6.16
N MET A 134 -3.60 27.81 -6.99
CA MET A 134 -3.58 28.20 -8.40
C MET A 134 -3.68 29.73 -8.47
N LYS A 135 -2.76 30.41 -9.15
CA LYS A 135 -2.93 31.83 -9.48
C LYS A 135 -4.24 31.95 -10.26
N LYS A 136 -5.29 32.49 -9.62
CA LYS A 136 -6.47 32.98 -10.33
C LYS A 136 -5.94 33.91 -11.41
N ARG A 137 -6.19 33.60 -12.68
CA ARG A 137 -5.96 34.56 -13.76
C ARG A 137 -6.70 35.83 -13.36
N SER A 138 -5.94 36.87 -13.03
CA SER A 138 -6.49 38.19 -12.79
C SER A 138 -7.00 38.65 -14.15
N ASN A 139 -8.27 38.40 -14.45
CA ASN A 139 -8.91 39.02 -15.59
C ASN A 139 -8.92 40.52 -15.29
N ARG A 140 -8.08 41.23 -16.04
CA ARG A 140 -7.95 42.68 -16.03
C ARG A 140 -8.70 43.22 -17.22
#